data_AF-A0A6N2Z5Y3-F1
#
_entry.id   AF-A0A6N2Z5Y3-F1
#
_cell.length_a   1.000
_cell.length_b   1.000
_cell.length_c   1.000
_cell.angle_alpha   90.00
_cell.angle_beta   90.00
_cell.angle_gamma   90.00
#
_symmetry.space_group_name_H-M   'P 1'
#
loop_
_entity.id
_entity.type
_entity.pdbx_description
1 polymer ?
#
loop_
_entity_poly.entity_id
_entity_poly.type
_entity_poly.pdbx_seq_one_letter_code
_entity_poly.pdbx_strand_id
1 'polypeptide(L)'
;MNEWDSFLSGLMGALSWKDGQDNALLFGMPSWTYLLGLLVHFQIFLSLYALLFWGFHLSIKEAGSVKRAMRNKWEIIRQSHKSKGRAIFVTIIGSLPIFIIFPAYEGYRVTNGVWRYNYFTNQTTELKTALVTGVDTETGGSKSTYSRITFTITVDGKERNVNVSDSNKSLARSAKKHLKPPIAIEVHVNQEGQIVYLK
;
A
#
# COMPACT_ATOMS: atom_id res chain seq x y z
N MET A 1 -18.37 -13.83 -5.19
CA MET A 1 -17.22 -13.20 -4.50
C MET A 1 -17.69 -11.85 -3.99
N ASN A 2 -17.64 -11.61 -2.69
CA ASN A 2 -18.19 -10.39 -2.08
C ASN A 2 -17.26 -9.20 -2.36
N GLU A 3 -17.79 -8.00 -2.63
CA GLU A 3 -16.96 -6.80 -2.88
C GLU A 3 -16.05 -6.48 -1.68
N TRP A 4 -16.49 -6.83 -0.47
CA TRP A 4 -15.71 -6.80 0.75
C TRP A 4 -14.52 -7.76 0.74
N ASP A 5 -14.68 -8.97 0.21
CA ASP A 5 -13.57 -9.93 0.05
C ASP A 5 -12.60 -9.46 -1.03
N SER A 6 -13.08 -8.82 -2.09
CA SER A 6 -12.20 -8.22 -3.12
C SER A 6 -11.47 -6.98 -2.60
N PHE A 7 -12.10 -6.20 -1.73
CA PHE A 7 -11.48 -5.03 -1.08
C PHE A 7 -10.46 -5.48 -0.03
N LEU A 8 -10.82 -6.40 0.85
CA LEU A 8 -9.92 -6.96 1.86
C LEU A 8 -8.82 -7.81 1.22
N SER A 9 -9.09 -8.60 0.19
CA SER A 9 -8.05 -9.30 -0.59
C SER A 9 -7.23 -8.34 -1.44
N GLY A 10 -7.78 -7.19 -1.83
CA GLY A 10 -7.04 -6.11 -2.48
C GLY A 10 -6.15 -5.35 -1.51
N LEU A 11 -6.58 -5.19 -0.26
CA LEU A 11 -5.87 -4.56 0.85
C LEU A 11 -4.78 -5.49 1.43
N MET A 12 -5.14 -6.75 1.66
CA MET A 12 -4.26 -7.86 2.08
C MET A 12 -3.35 -8.31 0.93
N GLY A 13 -3.79 -8.17 -0.33
CA GLY A 13 -2.97 -8.41 -1.52
C GLY A 13 -2.08 -7.22 -1.89
N ALA A 14 -2.41 -6.01 -1.43
CA ALA A 14 -1.52 -4.85 -1.41
C ALA A 14 -0.50 -4.93 -0.27
N LEU A 15 -0.60 -5.93 0.61
CA LEU A 15 0.55 -6.40 1.36
C LEU A 15 1.47 -7.07 0.35
N SER A 16 2.39 -6.27 -0.12
CA SER A 16 3.49 -6.65 -0.98
C SER A 16 4.43 -7.68 -0.37
N TRP A 17 4.20 -8.13 0.88
CA TRP A 17 4.92 -9.24 1.48
C TRP A 17 4.15 -10.55 1.24
N LYS A 18 4.84 -11.57 0.76
CA LYS A 18 4.26 -12.89 0.47
C LYS A 18 4.94 -13.97 1.30
N ASP A 19 4.17 -14.59 2.17
CA ASP A 19 4.64 -15.72 2.97
C ASP A 19 4.87 -16.94 2.08
N GLY A 20 5.95 -17.69 2.37
CA GLY A 20 6.36 -18.85 1.56
C GLY A 20 7.06 -18.51 0.24
N GLN A 21 7.34 -17.23 -0.01
CA GLN A 21 8.15 -16.76 -1.15
C GLN A 21 9.29 -15.89 -0.65
N ASP A 22 10.38 -15.83 -1.41
CA ASP A 22 11.42 -14.84 -1.19
C ASP A 22 10.84 -13.46 -1.55
N ASN A 23 11.01 -12.46 -0.69
CA ASN A 23 10.51 -11.12 -0.93
C ASN A 23 11.67 -10.22 -1.35
N ALA A 24 11.65 -9.77 -2.60
CA ALA A 24 12.75 -9.00 -3.17
C ALA A 24 12.30 -7.63 -3.67
N LEU A 25 13.18 -6.63 -3.56
CA LEU A 25 13.00 -5.32 -4.20
C LEU A 25 13.71 -5.28 -5.55
N LEU A 26 13.09 -4.63 -6.53
CA LEU A 26 13.79 -4.22 -7.72
C LEU A 26 14.72 -3.04 -7.40
N PHE A 27 15.88 -3.01 -8.05
CA PHE A 27 16.82 -1.87 -8.03
C PHE A 27 17.56 -1.64 -6.70
N GLY A 28 17.54 -2.60 -5.78
CA GLY A 28 18.42 -2.64 -4.62
C GLY A 28 17.85 -2.05 -3.34
N MET A 29 18.75 -1.65 -2.44
CA MET A 29 18.42 -1.23 -1.07
C MET A 29 17.61 0.08 -1.07
N PRO A 30 16.51 0.16 -0.28
CA PRO A 30 15.74 1.39 -0.19
C PRO A 30 16.56 2.50 0.47
N SER A 31 16.55 3.70 -0.11
CA SER A 31 17.24 4.88 0.43
C SER A 31 16.48 5.50 1.59
N TRP A 32 17.17 6.30 2.42
CA TRP A 32 16.55 7.03 3.52
C TRP A 32 15.37 7.93 3.08
N THR A 33 15.37 8.39 1.83
CA THR A 33 14.28 9.17 1.23
C THR A 33 12.95 8.41 1.15
N TYR A 34 12.98 7.07 1.16
CA TYR A 34 11.79 6.23 1.31
C TYR A 34 11.09 6.49 2.65
N LEU A 35 11.84 6.50 3.76
CA LEU A 35 11.32 6.81 5.08
C LEU A 35 10.80 8.24 5.17
N LEU A 36 11.53 9.19 4.58
CA LEU A 36 11.08 10.58 4.51
C LEU A 36 9.73 10.67 3.78
N GLY A 37 9.59 9.99 2.64
CA GLY A 37 8.34 9.94 1.88
C GLY A 37 7.18 9.38 2.70
N LEU A 38 7.41 8.28 3.43
CA LEU A 38 6.41 7.70 4.35
C LEU A 38 5.99 8.68 5.44
N LEU A 39 6.95 9.35 6.08
CA LEU A 39 6.70 10.31 7.15
C LEU A 39 5.95 11.55 6.66
N VAL A 40 6.38 12.13 5.52
CA VAL A 40 5.71 13.29 4.92
C VAL A 40 4.27 12.94 4.55
N HIS A 41 4.04 11.77 3.94
CA HIS A 41 2.69 11.31 3.61
C HIS A 41 1.81 11.17 4.85
N PHE A 42 2.33 10.49 5.88
CA PHE A 42 1.63 10.34 7.15
C PHE A 42 1.32 11.69 7.81
N GLN A 43 2.27 12.62 7.80
CA GLN A 43 2.10 13.95 8.40
C GLN A 43 1.04 14.78 7.68
N ILE A 44 0.96 14.70 6.34
CA ILE A 44 -0.11 15.36 5.57
C ILE A 44 -1.47 14.82 6.04
N PHE A 45 -1.62 13.51 6.14
CA PHE A 45 -2.88 12.91 6.58
C PHE A 45 -3.21 13.25 8.03
N LEU A 46 -2.23 13.13 8.94
CA LEU A 46 -2.40 13.51 10.34
C LEU A 46 -2.86 14.97 10.47
N SER A 47 -2.29 15.87 9.66
CA SER A 47 -2.66 17.29 9.67
C SER A 47 -4.11 17.50 9.16
N LEU A 48 -4.52 16.80 8.11
CA LEU A 48 -5.90 16.82 7.64
C LEU A 48 -6.87 16.30 8.71
N TYR A 49 -6.51 15.23 9.40
CA TYR A 49 -7.28 14.71 10.54
C TYR A 49 -7.40 15.72 11.68
N ALA A 50 -6.30 16.35 12.06
CA ALA A 50 -6.29 17.37 13.10
C ALA A 50 -7.21 18.55 12.75
N LEU A 51 -7.17 19.01 11.49
CA LEU A 51 -8.05 20.09 11.00
C LEU A 51 -9.53 19.70 11.05
N LEU A 52 -9.88 18.48 10.63
CA LEU A 52 -11.25 17.98 10.70
C LEU A 52 -11.74 17.87 12.14
N PHE A 53 -10.91 17.31 13.03
CA PHE A 53 -11.25 17.17 14.44
C PHE A 53 -11.39 18.53 15.12
N TRP A 54 -10.51 19.47 14.82
CA TRP A 54 -10.59 20.85 15.31
C TRP A 54 -11.89 21.54 14.87
N GLY A 55 -12.25 21.42 13.60
CA GLY A 55 -13.52 21.96 13.09
C GLY A 55 -14.74 21.34 13.78
N PHE A 56 -14.69 20.05 14.10
CA PHE A 56 -15.74 19.38 14.87
C PHE A 56 -15.78 19.85 16.33
N HIS A 57 -14.61 19.99 16.97
CA HIS A 57 -14.49 20.52 18.32
C HIS A 57 -15.07 21.93 18.46
N LEU A 58 -14.74 22.84 17.53
CA LEU A 58 -15.32 24.19 17.48
C LEU A 58 -16.85 24.14 17.36
N SER A 59 -17.36 23.28 16.47
CA SER A 59 -18.80 23.10 16.28
C SER A 59 -19.51 22.62 17.56
N ILE A 60 -18.84 21.75 18.35
CA ILE A 60 -19.36 21.31 19.66
C ILE A 60 -19.36 22.45 20.66
N LYS A 61 -18.27 23.23 20.72
CA LYS A 61 -18.13 24.36 21.65
C LYS A 61 -19.20 25.41 21.40
N GLU A 62 -19.46 25.75 20.14
CA GLU A 62 -20.51 26.70 19.74
C GLU A 62 -21.92 26.20 20.07
N ALA A 63 -22.19 24.91 19.86
CA ALA A 63 -23.52 24.34 20.13
C ALA A 63 -23.76 24.00 21.61
N GLY A 64 -22.71 23.97 22.43
CA GLY A 64 -22.74 23.61 23.85
C GLY A 64 -23.03 22.13 24.13
N SER A 65 -23.20 21.29 23.10
CA SER A 65 -23.32 19.83 23.25
C SER A 65 -23.06 19.11 21.92
N VAL A 66 -22.55 17.88 22.00
CA VAL A 66 -22.31 17.03 20.82
C VAL A 66 -23.61 16.77 20.06
N LYS A 67 -24.70 16.47 20.78
CA LYS A 67 -26.01 16.21 20.17
C LYS A 67 -26.53 17.42 19.39
N ARG A 68 -26.38 18.64 19.92
CA ARG A 68 -26.82 19.86 19.24
C ARG A 68 -25.92 20.19 18.06
N ALA A 69 -24.60 20.01 18.17
CA ALA A 69 -23.66 20.20 17.05
C ALA A 69 -23.96 19.26 15.89
N MET A 70 -24.22 17.97 16.19
CA MET A 70 -24.61 16.98 15.19
C MET A 70 -25.94 17.33 14.54
N ARG A 71 -26.94 17.75 15.33
CA ARG A 71 -28.23 18.20 14.81
C ARG A 71 -28.10 19.43 13.92
N ASN A 72 -27.31 20.42 14.31
CA ASN A 72 -27.09 21.63 13.52
C ASN A 72 -26.40 21.32 12.18
N LYS A 73 -25.35 20.48 12.19
CA LYS A 73 -24.73 19.99 10.97
C LYS A 73 -25.73 19.21 10.11
N TRP A 74 -26.53 18.34 10.72
CA TRP A 74 -27.58 17.59 10.03
C TRP A 74 -28.61 18.50 9.37
N GLU A 75 -29.07 19.56 10.03
CA GLU A 75 -30.03 20.50 9.45
C GLU A 75 -29.42 21.34 8.31
N ILE A 76 -28.18 21.83 8.45
CA ILE A 76 -27.45 22.51 7.36
C ILE A 76 -27.33 21.58 6.14
N ILE A 77 -27.02 20.31 6.39
CA ILE A 77 -26.89 19.27 5.36
C ILE A 77 -28.26 18.94 4.73
N ARG A 78 -29.34 18.89 5.54
CA ARG A 78 -30.72 18.67 5.08
C ARG A 78 -31.26 19.84 4.24
N GLN A 79 -30.84 21.06 4.53
CA GLN A 79 -31.19 22.24 3.74
C GLN A 79 -30.41 22.30 2.42
N SER A 80 -29.15 21.81 2.42
CA SER A 80 -28.30 21.61 1.24
C SER A 80 -28.84 20.55 0.26
N HIS A 81 -29.79 19.74 0.69
CA HIS A 81 -30.45 18.66 -0.05
C HIS A 81 -31.32 19.11 -1.26
N LYS A 82 -31.44 20.44 -1.51
CA LYS A 82 -32.10 21.03 -2.69
C LYS A 82 -31.14 21.36 -3.85
N SER A 83 -29.82 21.19 -3.72
CA SER A 83 -28.84 21.32 -4.82
C SER A 83 -27.69 20.31 -4.67
N LYS A 84 -26.48 20.57 -5.20
CA LYS A 84 -25.24 19.74 -5.22
C LYS A 84 -24.88 18.97 -3.91
N GLY A 85 -25.59 19.20 -2.80
CA GLY A 85 -25.46 18.56 -1.49
C GLY A 85 -25.65 17.05 -1.42
N ARG A 86 -26.29 16.39 -2.40
CA ARG A 86 -26.44 14.91 -2.41
C ARG A 86 -25.07 14.19 -2.47
N ALA A 87 -24.10 14.73 -3.19
CA ALA A 87 -22.74 14.19 -3.26
C ALA A 87 -21.99 14.38 -1.92
N ILE A 88 -22.21 15.52 -1.26
CA ILE A 88 -21.60 15.87 0.02
C ILE A 88 -22.19 15.00 1.15
N PHE A 89 -23.50 14.73 1.14
CA PHE A 89 -24.19 13.87 2.11
C PHE A 89 -23.66 12.42 2.12
N VAL A 90 -23.55 11.79 0.95
CA VAL A 90 -23.00 10.44 0.80
C VAL A 90 -21.54 10.39 1.23
N THR A 91 -20.78 11.46 0.96
CA THR A 91 -19.37 11.56 1.34
C THR A 91 -19.18 11.72 2.85
N ILE A 92 -20.04 12.48 3.55
CA ILE A 92 -19.90 12.76 5.00
C ILE A 92 -20.43 11.61 5.87
N ILE A 93 -21.59 11.03 5.56
CA ILE A 93 -22.13 9.89 6.34
C ILE A 93 -21.37 8.60 6.02
N GLY A 94 -21.01 8.39 4.75
CA GLY A 94 -20.14 7.29 4.32
C GLY A 94 -18.69 7.41 4.82
N SER A 95 -18.26 8.58 5.30
CA SER A 95 -16.90 8.78 5.86
C SER A 95 -16.80 8.57 7.37
N LEU A 96 -17.89 8.37 8.12
CA LEU A 96 -17.81 7.98 9.53
C LEU A 96 -16.98 6.70 9.76
N PRO A 97 -17.13 5.64 8.95
CA PRO A 97 -16.21 4.50 8.95
C PRO A 97 -14.78 4.88 8.52
N ILE A 98 -14.62 5.83 7.60
CA ILE A 98 -13.31 6.34 7.15
C ILE A 98 -12.56 6.97 8.33
N PHE A 99 -13.22 7.67 9.26
CA PHE A 99 -12.58 8.26 10.44
C PHE A 99 -11.95 7.24 11.40
N ILE A 100 -12.30 5.94 11.34
CA ILE A 100 -11.69 4.88 12.14
C ILE A 100 -10.77 4.01 11.28
N ILE A 101 -11.26 3.59 10.11
CA ILE A 101 -10.54 2.68 9.22
C ILE A 101 -9.29 3.34 8.65
N PHE A 102 -9.37 4.62 8.31
CA PHE A 102 -8.31 5.30 7.58
C PHE A 102 -7.13 5.71 8.49
N PRO A 103 -7.32 6.20 9.74
CA PRO A 103 -6.19 6.36 10.66
C PRO A 103 -5.50 5.03 11.00
N ALA A 104 -6.28 3.96 11.20
CA ALA A 104 -5.72 2.63 11.42
C ALA A 104 -4.91 2.14 10.21
N TYR A 105 -5.42 2.39 8.99
CA TYR A 105 -4.73 2.07 7.75
C TYR A 105 -3.45 2.89 7.55
N GLU A 106 -3.49 4.20 7.78
CA GLU A 106 -2.30 5.07 7.65
C GLU A 106 -1.24 4.74 8.71
N GLY A 107 -1.65 4.46 9.96
CA GLY A 107 -0.75 3.95 10.99
C GLY A 107 -0.11 2.63 10.59
N TYR A 108 -0.91 1.68 10.12
CA TYR A 108 -0.44 0.40 9.60
C TYR A 108 0.58 0.56 8.45
N ARG A 109 0.30 1.45 7.49
CA ARG A 109 1.19 1.71 6.35
C ARG A 109 2.55 2.21 6.78
N VAL A 110 2.61 3.13 7.74
CA VAL A 110 3.88 3.65 8.26
C VAL A 110 4.64 2.56 9.00
N THR A 111 3.99 1.83 9.92
CA THR A 111 4.63 0.75 10.66
C THR A 111 5.17 -0.34 9.73
N ASN A 112 4.36 -0.78 8.77
CA ASN A 112 4.79 -1.77 7.78
C ASN A 112 5.91 -1.23 6.88
N GLY A 113 5.80 0.02 6.42
CA GLY A 113 6.84 0.66 5.61
C GLY A 113 8.19 0.74 6.33
N VAL A 114 8.18 1.16 7.60
CA VAL A 114 9.39 1.20 8.46
C VAL A 114 9.96 -0.20 8.69
N TRP A 115 9.09 -1.18 8.97
CA TRP A 115 9.52 -2.58 9.15
C TRP A 115 10.21 -3.11 7.88
N ARG A 116 9.63 -2.87 6.71
CA ARG A 116 10.21 -3.29 5.41
C ARG A 116 11.52 -2.59 5.12
N TYR A 117 11.59 -1.28 5.36
CA TYR A 117 12.83 -0.54 5.24
C TYR A 117 13.93 -1.21 6.06
N ASN A 118 13.69 -1.42 7.37
CA ASN A 118 14.64 -2.07 8.26
C ASN A 118 14.98 -3.50 7.83
N TYR A 119 13.98 -4.27 7.38
CA TYR A 119 14.21 -5.62 6.88
C TYR A 119 15.22 -5.59 5.74
N PHE A 120 14.99 -4.78 4.70
CA PHE A 120 15.85 -4.72 3.53
C PHE A 120 17.22 -4.10 3.84
N THR A 121 17.28 -2.97 4.54
CA THR A 121 18.55 -2.27 4.81
C THR A 121 19.51 -3.04 5.69
N ASN A 122 19.00 -3.91 6.56
CA ASN A 122 19.82 -4.68 7.49
C ASN A 122 20.27 -6.04 6.93
N GLN A 123 20.02 -6.32 5.65
CA GLN A 123 20.48 -7.54 5.00
C GLN A 123 21.96 -7.43 4.64
N THR A 124 22.75 -8.42 5.08
CA THR A 124 24.06 -8.68 4.50
C THR A 124 23.84 -9.60 3.29
N THR A 125 24.25 -9.14 2.11
CA THR A 125 23.97 -9.87 0.86
C THR A 125 25.23 -10.12 0.03
N GLU A 126 25.20 -11.20 -0.75
CA GLU A 126 26.19 -11.56 -1.75
C GLU A 126 25.58 -11.44 -3.15
N LEU A 127 26.34 -10.90 -4.10
CA LEU A 127 25.92 -10.79 -5.49
C LEU A 127 26.11 -12.13 -6.20
N LYS A 128 25.04 -12.63 -6.82
CA LYS A 128 25.04 -13.89 -7.57
C LYS A 128 24.38 -13.70 -8.93
N THR A 129 24.81 -14.50 -9.90
CA THR A 129 24.09 -14.64 -11.16
C THR A 129 22.99 -15.69 -10.98
N ALA A 130 21.78 -15.36 -11.39
CA ALA A 130 20.65 -16.26 -11.34
C ALA A 130 19.92 -16.30 -12.68
N LEU A 131 19.22 -17.40 -12.93
CA LEU A 131 18.44 -17.61 -14.14
C LEU A 131 16.96 -17.47 -13.83
N VAL A 132 16.30 -16.44 -14.38
CA VAL A 132 14.84 -16.35 -14.35
C VAL A 132 14.29 -17.32 -15.37
N THR A 133 13.53 -18.31 -14.92
CA THR A 133 12.91 -19.35 -15.76
C THR A 133 11.42 -19.11 -15.96
N GLY A 134 10.78 -18.37 -15.04
CA GLY A 134 9.35 -18.06 -15.08
C GLY A 134 9.05 -16.64 -14.61
N VAL A 135 8.02 -16.05 -15.21
CA VAL A 135 7.52 -14.71 -14.85
C VAL A 135 6.00 -14.80 -14.82
N ASP A 136 5.42 -14.62 -13.65
CA ASP A 136 3.97 -14.51 -13.47
C ASP A 136 3.61 -13.07 -13.08
N THR A 137 2.62 -12.51 -13.78
CA THR A 137 2.22 -11.11 -13.60
C THR A 137 0.72 -10.95 -13.62
N GLU A 138 0.21 -10.21 -12.66
CA GLU A 138 -1.20 -9.86 -12.56
C GLU A 138 -1.37 -8.37 -12.31
N THR A 139 -2.42 -7.81 -12.89
CA THR A 139 -2.84 -6.44 -12.59
C THR A 139 -4.35 -6.41 -12.45
N GLY A 140 -4.85 -5.75 -11.40
CA GLY A 140 -6.27 -5.51 -11.23
C GLY A 140 -6.82 -4.52 -12.27
N GLY A 141 -8.15 -4.47 -12.37
CA GLY A 141 -8.88 -3.55 -13.25
C GLY A 141 -8.54 -2.07 -13.03
N SER A 142 -9.04 -1.19 -13.90
CA SER A 142 -8.62 0.24 -13.97
C SER A 142 -8.65 0.99 -12.64
N LYS A 143 -9.64 0.69 -11.77
CA LYS A 143 -9.83 1.35 -10.46
C LYS A 143 -9.09 0.70 -9.29
N SER A 144 -8.48 -0.46 -9.48
CA SER A 144 -7.75 -1.17 -8.43
C SER A 144 -6.31 -0.66 -8.32
N THR A 145 -5.67 -0.75 -7.17
CA THR A 145 -4.21 -0.55 -7.01
C THR A 145 -3.42 -1.86 -7.13
N TYR A 146 -4.12 -3.00 -7.28
CA TYR A 146 -3.52 -4.32 -7.27
C TYR A 146 -2.59 -4.57 -8.46
N SER A 147 -1.39 -5.05 -8.15
CA SER A 147 -0.44 -5.64 -9.08
C SER A 147 0.41 -6.68 -8.37
N ARG A 148 0.84 -7.70 -9.12
CA ARG A 148 1.75 -8.74 -8.65
C ARG A 148 2.76 -9.05 -9.74
N ILE A 149 4.00 -9.26 -9.33
CA ILE A 149 5.04 -9.87 -10.15
C ILE A 149 5.69 -10.95 -9.27
N THR A 150 5.67 -12.18 -9.76
CA THR A 150 6.36 -13.31 -9.14
C THR A 150 7.32 -13.89 -10.17
N PHE A 151 8.59 -14.01 -9.81
CA PHE A 151 9.60 -14.67 -10.62
C PHE A 151 9.85 -16.07 -10.12
N THR A 152 10.07 -17.00 -11.03
CA THR A 152 10.71 -18.29 -10.73
C THR A 152 12.17 -18.15 -11.13
N ILE A 153 13.06 -18.22 -10.13
CA ILE A 153 14.49 -17.93 -10.28
C ILE A 153 15.28 -19.14 -9.80
N THR A 154 16.22 -19.59 -10.62
CA THR A 154 17.22 -20.60 -10.24
C THR A 154 18.51 -19.91 -9.85
N VAL A 155 18.95 -20.11 -8.60
CA VAL A 155 20.23 -19.63 -8.08
C VAL A 155 20.91 -20.77 -7.32
N ASP A 156 22.21 -20.98 -7.55
CA ASP A 156 22.98 -22.10 -6.97
C ASP A 156 22.30 -23.48 -7.14
N GLY A 157 21.67 -23.71 -8.29
CA GLY A 157 20.95 -24.95 -8.59
C GLY A 157 19.63 -25.14 -7.84
N LYS A 158 19.16 -24.16 -7.08
CA LYS A 158 17.89 -24.17 -6.37
C LYS A 158 16.89 -23.23 -7.03
N GLU A 159 15.70 -23.76 -7.31
CA GLU A 159 14.58 -22.95 -7.77
C GLU A 159 13.92 -22.24 -6.59
N ARG A 160 13.59 -20.96 -6.78
CA ARG A 160 12.93 -20.11 -5.80
C ARG A 160 11.82 -19.29 -6.45
N ASN A 161 10.71 -19.16 -5.73
CA ASN A 161 9.65 -18.22 -6.09
C ASN A 161 9.91 -16.90 -5.37
N VAL A 162 10.08 -15.84 -6.16
CA VAL A 162 10.48 -14.51 -5.69
C VAL A 162 9.36 -13.53 -5.99
N ASN A 163 8.77 -12.98 -4.94
CA ASN A 163 7.78 -11.91 -5.01
C ASN A 163 8.47 -10.55 -5.10
N VAL A 164 8.08 -9.75 -6.09
CA VAL A 164 8.55 -8.38 -6.24
C VAL A 164 7.75 -7.46 -5.33
N SER A 165 8.38 -7.14 -4.21
CA SER A 165 7.83 -6.42 -3.07
C SER A 165 7.51 -4.94 -3.37
N ASP A 166 8.07 -4.36 -4.42
CA ASP A 166 7.81 -2.99 -4.88
C ASP A 166 7.09 -2.95 -6.24
N SER A 167 6.47 -4.07 -6.63
CA SER A 167 5.73 -4.14 -7.88
C SER A 167 4.59 -3.10 -7.92
N ASN A 168 4.45 -2.48 -9.09
CA ASN A 168 3.34 -1.60 -9.40
C ASN A 168 2.76 -1.99 -10.76
N LYS A 169 1.57 -1.46 -11.10
CA LYS A 169 0.91 -1.79 -12.36
C LYS A 169 1.74 -1.50 -13.60
N SER A 170 2.54 -0.44 -13.59
CA SER A 170 3.42 -0.12 -14.72
C SER A 170 4.49 -1.20 -14.88
N LEU A 171 5.17 -1.55 -13.78
CA LEU A 171 6.17 -2.62 -13.75
C LEU A 171 5.58 -3.96 -14.15
N ALA A 172 4.41 -4.34 -13.62
CA ALA A 172 3.78 -5.62 -13.92
C ALA A 172 3.35 -5.72 -15.39
N ARG A 173 2.79 -4.64 -15.96
CA ARG A 173 2.47 -4.59 -17.40
C ARG A 173 3.71 -4.64 -18.27
N SER A 174 4.77 -3.94 -17.87
CA SER A 174 6.05 -3.93 -18.57
C SER A 174 6.68 -5.32 -18.57
N ALA A 175 6.78 -5.94 -17.39
CA ALA A 175 7.27 -7.30 -17.20
C ALA A 175 6.50 -8.30 -18.09
N LYS A 176 5.15 -8.25 -18.06
CA LYS A 176 4.30 -9.10 -18.91
C LYS A 176 4.58 -8.96 -20.41
N LYS A 177 4.88 -7.75 -20.85
CA LYS A 177 5.05 -7.43 -22.28
C LYS A 177 6.47 -7.69 -22.77
N HIS A 178 7.47 -7.47 -21.92
CA HIS A 178 8.86 -7.35 -22.33
C HIS A 178 9.78 -8.44 -21.77
N LEU A 179 9.47 -9.05 -20.62
CA LEU A 179 10.29 -10.14 -20.09
C LEU A 179 9.92 -11.46 -20.77
N LYS A 180 10.94 -12.11 -21.34
CA LYS A 180 10.82 -13.42 -22.01
C LYS A 180 11.89 -14.37 -21.45
N PRO A 181 11.58 -15.13 -20.39
CA PRO A 181 12.46 -16.17 -19.87
C PRO A 181 12.86 -17.21 -20.94
N PRO A 182 14.02 -17.87 -20.81
CA PRO A 182 14.97 -17.72 -19.71
C PRO A 182 15.87 -16.47 -19.85
N ILE A 183 16.08 -15.75 -18.75
CA ILE A 183 16.93 -14.53 -18.71
C ILE A 183 17.88 -14.63 -17.51
N ALA A 184 19.19 -14.43 -17.75
CA ALA A 184 20.16 -14.30 -16.68
C ALA A 184 20.11 -12.89 -16.09
N ILE A 185 20.07 -12.80 -14.76
CA ILE A 185 20.05 -11.53 -14.02
C ILE A 185 21.04 -11.58 -12.85
N GLU A 186 21.38 -10.41 -12.34
CA GLU A 186 22.11 -10.27 -11.09
C GLU A 186 21.11 -10.22 -9.92
N VAL A 187 21.35 -11.03 -8.88
CA VAL A 187 20.54 -11.06 -7.67
C VAL A 187 21.41 -10.93 -6.44
N HIS A 188 20.87 -10.30 -5.41
CA HIS A 188 21.50 -10.27 -4.09
C HIS A 188 20.83 -11.29 -3.19
N VAL A 189 21.64 -12.20 -2.66
CA VAL A 189 21.21 -13.30 -1.80
C VAL A 189 21.69 -13.05 -0.39
N ASN A 190 20.81 -13.18 0.62
CA ASN A 190 21.20 -13.01 2.02
C ASN A 190 21.85 -14.28 2.61
N GLN A 191 22.27 -14.20 3.86
CA GLN A 191 22.90 -15.32 4.59
C GLN A 191 21.99 -16.55 4.74
N GLU A 192 20.67 -16.37 4.68
CA GLU A 192 19.68 -17.46 4.69
C GLU A 192 19.45 -18.07 3.29
N GLY A 193 20.17 -17.57 2.28
CA GLY A 193 20.04 -18.00 0.89
C GLY A 193 18.83 -17.41 0.17
N GLN A 194 18.08 -16.49 0.78
CA GLN A 194 16.91 -15.83 0.18
C GLN A 194 17.33 -14.72 -0.77
N ILE A 195 16.61 -14.58 -1.88
CA ILE A 195 16.79 -13.47 -2.83
C ILE A 195 16.09 -12.22 -2.28
N VAL A 196 16.87 -11.16 -2.07
CA VAL A 196 16.42 -9.91 -1.43
C VAL A 196 16.42 -8.74 -2.41
N TYR A 197 17.31 -8.74 -3.39
CA TYR A 197 17.34 -7.71 -4.44
C TYR A 197 17.48 -8.32 -5.83
N LEU A 198 16.79 -7.73 -6.79
CA LEU A 198 16.84 -8.05 -8.20
C LEU A 198 17.38 -6.84 -8.97
N LYS A 199 18.31 -7.08 -9.89
CA LYS A 199 18.99 -6.05 -10.66
C LYS A 199 18.86 -6.27 -12.17
#